data_AF-A0ABD7WRK4-F1
#
_entry.id   AF-A0ABD7WRK4-F1
#
_cell.length_a   1.000
_cell.length_b   1.000
_cell.length_c   1.000
_cell.angle_alpha   90.00
_cell.angle_beta   90.00
_cell.angle_gamma   90.00
#
_symmetry.space_group_name_H-M   'P 1'
#
loop_
_entity.id
_entity.type
_entity.pdbx_description
1 polymer ?
#
loop_
_entity_poly.entity_id
_entity_poly.type
_entity_poly.pdbx_seq_one_letter_code
_entity_poly.pdbx_strand_id
1 'polypeptide(L)'
;MIIDSHAHVVLPIEKHIKMMDESGIDKTVLFSTLVHPEKSSNVKEFTTEMNRLNQILNNEVNPLQARLNALEEVSVAIKQHPNRFVGFGSVPLSFSSGDVTLNDWVEKLVKEQKMKGLGEFTLGPGQIPLLEPIFKAASDYTSLPIWVHTFHPLNLKDIQELFLLTQKYENVPVIYGHMGGIHWLQTIEMIKDTKNAYLDISAFYTTYSLSLSIKEIPERTLFSSDFPYGDPYLNLQAVKRHTSSGEVADRVLGGNISNLLHI
;
A
#
# COMPACT_ATOMS: atom_id res chain seq x y z
N MET A 1 -3.25 -6.49 -18.55
CA MET A 1 -2.80 -7.15 -17.31
C MET A 1 -3.45 -6.41 -16.15
N ILE A 2 -4.14 -7.12 -15.26
CA ILE A 2 -4.75 -6.56 -14.05
C ILE A 2 -3.83 -6.84 -12.88
N ILE A 3 -3.41 -5.79 -12.18
CA ILE A 3 -2.47 -5.86 -11.07
C ILE A 3 -3.12 -5.24 -9.84
N ASP A 4 -3.37 -6.05 -8.84
CA ASP A 4 -3.79 -5.54 -7.53
C ASP A 4 -2.58 -4.90 -6.82
N SER A 5 -2.59 -3.58 -6.68
CA SER A 5 -1.44 -2.82 -6.16
C SER A 5 -1.32 -2.83 -4.64
N HIS A 6 -2.29 -3.39 -3.91
CA HIS A 6 -2.25 -3.45 -2.45
C HIS A 6 -3.13 -4.60 -1.94
N ALA A 7 -2.48 -5.64 -1.42
CA ALA A 7 -3.09 -6.70 -0.64
C ALA A 7 -2.10 -7.25 0.38
N HIS A 8 -2.62 -7.82 1.46
CA HIS A 8 -1.83 -8.48 2.49
C HIS A 8 -1.66 -9.97 2.21
N VAL A 9 -0.60 -10.56 2.77
CA VAL A 9 -0.40 -12.00 2.72
C VAL A 9 -1.59 -12.71 3.38
N VAL A 10 -2.17 -13.65 2.65
CA VAL A 10 -3.29 -14.49 3.10
C VAL A 10 -2.83 -15.93 3.13
N LEU A 11 -3.18 -16.64 4.20
CA LEU A 11 -2.68 -17.99 4.44
C LEU A 11 -3.81 -19.02 4.55
N PRO A 12 -3.62 -20.25 4.02
CA PRO A 12 -2.48 -20.67 3.20
C PRO A 12 -2.46 -19.94 1.83
N ILE A 13 -1.28 -19.79 1.23
CA ILE A 13 -1.06 -18.90 0.07
C ILE A 13 -1.89 -19.31 -1.16
N GLU A 14 -2.24 -20.60 -1.27
CA GLU A 14 -3.10 -21.14 -2.30
C GLU A 14 -4.49 -20.52 -2.28
N LYS A 15 -4.99 -20.06 -1.11
CA LYS A 15 -6.24 -19.30 -1.03
C LYS A 15 -6.11 -17.92 -1.69
N HIS A 16 -4.96 -17.26 -1.53
CA HIS A 16 -4.70 -15.98 -2.20
C HIS A 16 -4.63 -16.19 -3.72
N ILE A 17 -3.87 -17.18 -4.20
CA ILE A 17 -3.78 -17.53 -5.62
C ILE A 17 -5.16 -17.85 -6.20
N LYS A 18 -5.96 -18.66 -5.49
CA LYS A 18 -7.33 -18.98 -5.90
C LYS A 18 -8.18 -17.72 -6.02
N MET A 19 -8.12 -16.81 -5.04
CA MET A 19 -8.85 -15.54 -5.08
C MET A 19 -8.42 -14.68 -6.28
N MET A 20 -7.12 -14.63 -6.59
CA MET A 20 -6.62 -13.94 -7.78
C MET A 20 -7.20 -14.54 -9.06
N ASP A 21 -7.18 -15.87 -9.19
CA ASP A 21 -7.67 -16.58 -10.38
C ASP A 21 -9.18 -16.38 -10.57
N GLU A 22 -9.97 -16.48 -9.48
CA GLU A 22 -11.43 -16.25 -9.50
C GLU A 22 -11.79 -14.79 -9.80
N SER A 23 -10.94 -13.85 -9.39
CA SER A 23 -11.15 -12.40 -9.61
C SER A 23 -10.56 -11.89 -10.93
N GLY A 24 -9.78 -12.71 -11.65
CA GLY A 24 -9.08 -12.30 -12.86
C GLY A 24 -7.88 -11.36 -12.61
N ILE A 25 -7.19 -11.53 -11.49
CA ILE A 25 -5.97 -10.78 -11.13
C ILE A 25 -4.73 -11.53 -11.62
N ASP A 26 -3.96 -10.89 -12.50
CA ASP A 26 -2.75 -11.49 -13.05
C ASP A 26 -1.60 -11.49 -12.02
N LYS A 27 -1.46 -10.37 -11.29
CA LYS A 27 -0.38 -10.15 -10.33
C LYS A 27 -0.86 -9.31 -9.13
N THR A 28 -0.25 -9.50 -7.98
CA THR A 28 -0.54 -8.73 -6.77
C THR A 28 0.76 -8.18 -6.16
N VAL A 29 0.71 -6.93 -5.69
CA VAL A 29 1.73 -6.34 -4.83
C VAL A 29 1.39 -6.70 -3.38
N LEU A 30 2.19 -7.59 -2.79
CA LEU A 30 2.01 -8.08 -1.44
C LEU A 30 2.65 -7.17 -0.40
N PHE A 31 1.91 -6.97 0.68
CA PHE A 31 2.31 -6.26 1.88
C PHE A 31 2.37 -7.22 3.07
N SER A 32 3.37 -7.02 3.92
CA SER A 32 3.49 -7.77 5.17
C SER A 32 2.33 -7.44 6.11
N THR A 33 1.83 -8.42 6.86
CA THR A 33 0.83 -8.22 7.90
C THR A 33 1.25 -8.89 9.21
N LEU A 34 0.84 -8.33 10.34
CA LEU A 34 1.08 -8.91 11.67
C LEU A 34 -0.16 -9.65 12.21
N VAL A 35 -1.24 -9.65 11.43
CA VAL A 35 -2.55 -10.24 11.75
C VAL A 35 -3.06 -11.06 10.57
N HIS A 36 -3.78 -12.12 10.88
CA HIS A 36 -4.42 -13.02 9.93
C HIS A 36 -5.89 -13.26 10.32
N PRO A 37 -6.75 -12.22 10.20
CA PRO A 37 -8.16 -12.34 10.54
C PRO A 37 -8.86 -13.46 9.73
N GLU A 38 -8.39 -13.77 8.53
CA GLU A 38 -8.92 -14.84 7.66
C GLU A 38 -8.74 -16.26 8.22
N LYS A 39 -7.85 -16.44 9.22
CA LYS A 39 -7.66 -17.71 9.93
C LYS A 39 -8.61 -17.89 11.11
N SER A 40 -9.31 -16.82 11.51
CA SER A 40 -10.19 -16.84 12.69
C SER A 40 -11.34 -17.81 12.47
N SER A 41 -11.54 -18.72 13.42
CA SER A 41 -12.61 -19.74 13.35
C SER A 41 -13.89 -19.30 14.09
N ASN A 42 -13.82 -18.23 14.87
CA ASN A 42 -14.95 -17.69 15.62
C ASN A 42 -14.82 -16.17 15.85
N VAL A 43 -15.92 -15.55 16.29
CA VAL A 43 -16.01 -14.10 16.51
C VAL A 43 -14.99 -13.58 17.51
N LYS A 44 -14.64 -14.37 18.55
CA LYS A 44 -13.68 -13.96 19.58
C LYS A 44 -12.26 -13.86 19.00
N GLU A 45 -11.83 -14.86 18.24
CA GLU A 45 -10.55 -14.83 17.52
C GLU A 45 -10.51 -13.67 16.52
N PHE A 46 -11.57 -13.51 15.71
CA PHE A 46 -11.66 -12.42 14.75
C PHE A 46 -11.58 -11.05 15.42
N THR A 47 -12.31 -10.86 16.53
CA THR A 47 -12.26 -9.61 17.31
C THR A 47 -10.87 -9.35 17.88
N THR A 48 -10.15 -10.40 18.28
CA THR A 48 -8.77 -10.28 18.79
C THR A 48 -7.83 -9.79 17.69
N GLU A 49 -7.93 -10.36 16.49
CA GLU A 49 -7.14 -9.94 15.32
C GLU A 49 -7.47 -8.49 14.92
N MET A 50 -8.75 -8.11 14.88
CA MET A 50 -9.15 -6.75 14.54
C MET A 50 -8.73 -5.71 15.58
N ASN A 51 -8.78 -6.05 16.87
CA ASN A 51 -8.26 -5.16 17.92
C ASN A 51 -6.75 -4.95 17.79
N ARG A 52 -6.01 -6.01 17.45
CA ARG A 52 -4.57 -5.91 17.19
C ARG A 52 -4.28 -5.09 15.93
N LEU A 53 -5.07 -5.25 14.87
CA LEU A 53 -4.99 -4.41 13.67
C LEU A 53 -5.16 -2.93 14.02
N ASN A 54 -6.17 -2.59 14.83
CA ASN A 54 -6.38 -1.20 15.26
C ASN A 54 -5.16 -0.63 16.01
N GLN A 55 -4.50 -1.41 16.86
CA GLN A 55 -3.26 -0.98 17.53
C GLN A 55 -2.10 -0.77 16.55
N ILE A 56 -2.00 -1.60 15.50
CA ILE A 56 -0.99 -1.46 14.44
C ILE A 56 -1.25 -0.21 13.59
N LEU A 57 -2.52 0.04 13.22
CA LEU A 57 -2.91 1.24 12.47
C LEU A 57 -2.59 2.53 13.22
N ASN A 58 -2.70 2.52 14.56
CA ASN A 58 -2.32 3.61 15.44
C ASN A 58 -0.81 3.66 15.78
N ASN A 59 -0.01 2.71 15.25
CA ASN A 59 1.41 2.54 15.58
C ASN A 59 1.68 2.40 17.10
N GLU A 60 0.73 1.83 17.85
CA GLU A 60 0.86 1.53 19.28
C GLU A 60 1.69 0.26 19.52
N VAL A 61 1.66 -0.67 18.57
CA VAL A 61 2.37 -1.96 18.63
C VAL A 61 3.25 -2.11 17.39
N ASN A 62 4.56 -2.09 17.59
CA ASN A 62 5.55 -2.16 16.51
C ASN A 62 6.75 -3.06 16.85
N PRO A 63 6.55 -4.38 17.05
CA PRO A 63 7.62 -5.27 17.46
C PRO A 63 8.50 -5.66 16.27
N LEU A 64 9.80 -5.37 16.35
CA LEU A 64 10.78 -5.66 15.30
C LEU A 64 10.75 -7.13 14.84
N GLN A 65 10.74 -8.07 15.78
CA GLN A 65 10.72 -9.50 15.45
C GLN A 65 9.45 -9.92 14.71
N ALA A 66 8.29 -9.34 15.06
CA ALA A 66 7.05 -9.63 14.36
C ALA A 66 7.08 -9.11 12.91
N ARG A 67 7.67 -7.93 12.67
CA ARG A 67 7.87 -7.42 11.31
C ARG A 67 8.83 -8.26 10.49
N LEU A 68 9.92 -8.73 11.10
CA LEU A 68 10.85 -9.65 10.44
C LEU A 68 10.15 -10.95 10.01
N ASN A 69 9.30 -11.51 10.87
CA ASN A 69 8.52 -12.70 10.53
C ASN A 69 7.53 -12.42 9.39
N ALA A 70 6.78 -11.32 9.48
CA ALA A 70 5.81 -10.92 8.44
C ALA A 70 6.48 -10.65 7.08
N LEU A 71 7.70 -10.10 7.09
CA LEU A 71 8.51 -9.88 5.90
C LEU A 71 9.00 -11.20 5.28
N GLU A 72 9.35 -12.18 6.11
CA GLU A 72 9.69 -13.53 5.64
C GLU A 72 8.48 -14.20 4.97
N GLU A 73 7.26 -14.03 5.52
CA GLU A 73 6.04 -14.54 4.90
C GLU A 73 5.82 -13.99 3.48
N VAL A 74 5.99 -12.68 3.28
CA VAL A 74 5.96 -12.05 1.95
C VAL A 74 7.04 -12.63 1.04
N SER A 75 8.27 -12.75 1.56
CA SER A 75 9.42 -13.26 0.79
C SER A 75 9.20 -14.71 0.34
N VAL A 76 8.62 -15.55 1.19
CA VAL A 76 8.27 -16.94 0.88
C VAL A 76 7.16 -16.99 -0.18
N ALA A 77 6.10 -16.19 -0.05
CA ALA A 77 5.03 -16.13 -1.04
C ALA A 77 5.54 -15.72 -2.43
N ILE A 78 6.42 -14.72 -2.50
CA ILE A 78 7.05 -14.27 -3.76
C ILE A 78 7.94 -15.37 -4.33
N LYS A 79 8.75 -16.06 -3.51
CA LYS A 79 9.60 -17.16 -4.00
C LYS A 79 8.78 -18.34 -4.54
N GLN A 80 7.64 -18.63 -3.93
CA GLN A 80 6.74 -19.71 -4.36
C GLN A 80 5.99 -19.35 -5.65
N HIS A 81 5.59 -18.09 -5.83
CA HIS A 81 4.83 -17.63 -6.99
C HIS A 81 5.40 -16.32 -7.59
N PRO A 82 6.65 -16.31 -8.10
CA PRO A 82 7.34 -15.08 -8.52
C PRO A 82 6.70 -14.40 -9.74
N ASN A 83 5.92 -15.13 -10.53
CA ASN A 83 5.17 -14.56 -11.65
C ASN A 83 3.84 -13.93 -11.20
N ARG A 84 3.35 -14.25 -10.00
CA ARG A 84 2.06 -13.77 -9.46
C ARG A 84 2.24 -12.69 -8.40
N PHE A 85 3.37 -12.65 -7.72
CA PHE A 85 3.61 -11.69 -6.64
C PHE A 85 4.85 -10.84 -6.86
N VAL A 86 4.73 -9.57 -6.46
CA VAL A 86 5.83 -8.67 -6.12
C VAL A 86 5.59 -8.16 -4.69
N GLY A 87 6.59 -7.59 -4.03
CA GLY A 87 6.48 -7.22 -2.62
C GLY A 87 6.86 -5.79 -2.32
N PHE A 88 6.19 -5.22 -1.32
CA PHE A 88 6.67 -4.04 -0.60
C PHE A 88 7.23 -4.49 0.75
N GLY A 89 8.40 -3.95 1.10
CA GLY A 89 9.10 -4.29 2.33
C GLY A 89 8.75 -3.32 3.46
N SER A 90 8.36 -3.85 4.61
CA SER A 90 8.12 -3.01 5.79
C SER A 90 9.44 -2.55 6.43
N VAL A 91 9.47 -1.29 6.85
CA VAL A 91 10.59 -0.68 7.57
C VAL A 91 10.10 -0.22 8.95
N PRO A 92 10.80 -0.56 10.05
CA PRO A 92 10.51 -0.02 11.37
C PRO A 92 10.54 1.51 11.40
N LEU A 93 9.61 2.14 12.13
CA LEU A 93 9.52 3.60 12.29
C LEU A 93 10.42 4.16 13.42
N SER A 94 11.24 3.31 14.03
CA SER A 94 12.09 3.68 15.18
C SER A 94 13.43 4.32 14.80
N PHE A 95 13.75 4.40 13.51
CA PHE A 95 15.03 4.95 13.05
C PHE A 95 15.05 6.47 13.15
N SER A 96 16.18 7.01 13.61
CA SER A 96 16.43 8.45 13.63
C SER A 96 17.07 8.93 12.33
N SER A 97 16.97 10.22 12.04
CA SER A 97 17.67 10.84 10.91
C SER A 97 19.17 10.59 10.99
N GLY A 98 19.74 9.91 9.98
CA GLY A 98 21.16 9.59 9.91
C GLY A 98 21.57 8.26 10.56
N ASP A 99 20.59 7.44 10.98
CA ASP A 99 20.87 6.06 11.39
C ASP A 99 21.35 5.24 10.19
N VAL A 100 22.63 4.87 10.18
CA VAL A 100 23.25 4.10 9.09
C VAL A 100 22.60 2.73 8.91
N THR A 101 21.99 2.17 9.97
CA THR A 101 21.34 0.86 9.91
C THR A 101 20.03 0.88 9.12
N LEU A 102 19.42 2.05 8.94
CA LEU A 102 18.26 2.21 8.05
C LEU A 102 18.64 1.96 6.59
N ASN A 103 19.77 2.50 6.15
CA ASN A 103 20.23 2.31 4.77
C ASN A 103 20.55 0.85 4.49
N ASP A 104 21.22 0.16 5.43
CA ASP A 104 21.47 -1.27 5.34
C ASP A 104 20.16 -2.07 5.29
N TRP A 105 19.15 -1.67 6.07
CA TRP A 105 17.83 -2.30 6.06
C TRP A 105 17.13 -2.14 4.69
N VAL A 106 17.09 -0.91 4.17
CA VAL A 106 16.50 -0.62 2.86
C VAL A 106 17.26 -1.35 1.75
N GLU A 107 18.59 -1.37 1.81
CA GLU A 107 19.42 -2.10 0.85
C GLU A 107 19.12 -3.60 0.86
N LYS A 108 18.97 -4.20 2.05
CA LYS A 108 18.56 -5.60 2.19
C LYS A 108 17.19 -5.85 1.54
N LEU A 109 16.20 -5.00 1.79
CA LEU A 109 14.87 -5.13 1.18
C LEU A 109 14.94 -5.07 -0.36
N VAL A 110 15.67 -4.10 -0.91
CA VAL A 110 15.71 -3.83 -2.34
C VAL A 110 16.61 -4.83 -3.08
N LYS A 111 17.83 -5.07 -2.61
CA LYS A 111 18.83 -5.88 -3.33
C LYS A 111 18.71 -7.36 -3.04
N GLU A 112 18.52 -7.74 -1.78
CA GLU A 112 18.49 -9.16 -1.38
C GLU A 112 17.08 -9.74 -1.56
N GLN A 113 16.07 -9.04 -1.04
CA GLN A 113 14.67 -9.51 -1.07
C GLN A 113 13.90 -9.06 -2.32
N LYS A 114 14.50 -8.19 -3.15
CA LYS A 114 13.92 -7.70 -4.41
C LYS A 114 12.57 -7.01 -4.22
N MET A 115 12.34 -6.40 -3.06
CA MET A 115 11.16 -5.59 -2.78
C MET A 115 11.16 -4.39 -3.72
N LYS A 116 9.97 -4.06 -4.23
CA LYS A 116 9.75 -3.02 -5.24
C LYS A 116 9.33 -1.68 -4.65
N GLY A 117 9.09 -1.63 -3.33
CA GLY A 117 8.73 -0.43 -2.59
C GLY A 117 8.80 -0.68 -1.09
N LEU A 118 8.51 0.37 -0.32
CA LEU A 118 8.51 0.36 1.13
C LEU A 118 7.11 0.62 1.66
N GLY A 119 6.68 -0.16 2.65
CA GLY A 119 5.35 -0.03 3.24
C GLY A 119 4.80 -1.38 3.70
N GLU A 120 3.59 -1.43 4.24
CA GLU A 120 2.66 -0.33 4.48
C GLU A 120 3.11 0.44 5.74
N PHE A 121 3.19 1.76 5.65
CA PHE A 121 3.46 2.60 6.81
C PHE A 121 2.16 2.99 7.50
N THR A 122 1.98 2.49 8.73
CA THR A 122 0.87 2.85 9.61
C THR A 122 1.32 3.81 10.69
N LEU A 123 0.58 4.89 10.88
CA LEU A 123 0.97 6.04 11.71
C LEU A 123 -0.24 6.53 12.51
N GLY A 124 0.01 6.90 13.77
CA GLY A 124 -0.96 7.66 14.56
C GLY A 124 -0.96 9.16 14.19
N PRO A 125 -1.95 9.93 14.65
CA PRO A 125 -1.99 11.38 14.46
C PRO A 125 -0.70 12.08 14.92
N GLY A 126 -0.19 12.99 14.11
CA GLY A 126 1.03 13.77 14.38
C GLY A 126 2.34 13.00 14.21
N GLN A 127 2.31 11.77 13.68
CA GLN A 127 3.51 10.93 13.53
C GLN A 127 4.14 10.97 12.14
N ILE A 128 3.59 11.74 11.19
CA ILE A 128 4.15 11.87 9.82
C ILE A 128 5.65 12.19 9.80
N PRO A 129 6.21 13.05 10.68
CA PRO A 129 7.66 13.31 10.71
C PRO A 129 8.54 12.07 10.87
N LEU A 130 8.02 10.97 11.43
CA LEU A 130 8.75 9.70 11.54
C LEU A 130 9.11 9.09 10.17
N LEU A 131 8.43 9.51 9.10
CA LEU A 131 8.74 9.04 7.75
C LEU A 131 9.92 9.76 7.11
N GLU A 132 10.34 10.94 7.59
CA GLU A 132 11.39 11.72 6.91
C GLU A 132 12.72 10.96 6.73
N PRO A 133 13.22 10.18 7.71
CA PRO A 133 14.39 9.33 7.50
C PRO A 133 14.19 8.30 6.38
N ILE A 134 13.00 7.72 6.27
CA ILE A 134 12.65 6.72 5.25
C ILE A 134 12.57 7.36 3.87
N PHE A 135 11.97 8.55 3.76
CA PHE A 135 11.97 9.34 2.52
C PHE A 135 13.39 9.65 2.06
N LYS A 136 14.25 10.05 2.99
CA LYS A 136 15.67 10.28 2.68
C LYS A 136 16.36 9.02 2.17
N ALA A 137 16.19 7.88 2.85
CA ALA A 137 16.78 6.61 2.40
C ALA A 137 16.22 6.16 1.03
N ALA A 138 14.92 6.33 0.79
CA ALA A 138 14.31 6.01 -0.50
C ALA A 138 14.78 6.94 -1.63
N SER A 139 15.14 8.20 -1.31
CA SER A 139 15.62 9.17 -2.28
C SER A 139 17.00 8.84 -2.88
N ASP A 140 17.75 7.91 -2.26
CA ASP A 140 19.01 7.40 -2.82
C ASP A 140 18.80 6.45 -4.02
N TYR A 141 17.54 6.08 -4.31
CA TYR A 141 17.16 5.19 -5.40
C TYR A 141 16.48 5.96 -6.54
N THR A 142 16.64 5.48 -7.78
CA THR A 142 16.00 6.10 -8.96
C THR A 142 14.48 6.06 -8.90
N SER A 143 13.91 4.98 -8.36
CA SER A 143 12.48 4.84 -8.10
C SER A 143 12.29 3.79 -7.00
N LEU A 144 11.94 4.24 -5.79
CA LEU A 144 11.55 3.36 -4.68
C LEU A 144 10.29 3.93 -4.01
N PRO A 145 9.09 3.48 -4.42
CA PRO A 145 7.84 3.98 -3.89
C PRO A 145 7.67 3.72 -2.40
N ILE A 146 7.06 4.67 -1.71
CA ILE A 146 6.62 4.58 -0.32
C ILE A 146 5.09 4.47 -0.31
N TRP A 147 4.53 3.48 0.38
CA TRP A 147 3.10 3.33 0.58
C TRP A 147 2.73 3.69 2.02
N VAL A 148 1.83 4.65 2.21
CA VAL A 148 1.40 5.13 3.52
C VAL A 148 -0.10 4.95 3.70
N HIS A 149 -0.50 4.37 4.84
CA HIS A 149 -1.90 4.29 5.24
C HIS A 149 -2.46 5.68 5.49
N THR A 150 -3.43 6.13 4.67
CA THR A 150 -4.03 7.47 4.82
C THR A 150 -5.51 7.47 5.17
N PHE A 151 -6.04 6.35 5.67
CA PHE A 151 -7.36 6.31 6.30
C PHE A 151 -7.25 6.67 7.80
N HIS A 152 -8.31 6.44 8.57
CA HIS A 152 -8.25 6.48 10.03
C HIS A 152 -7.10 5.58 10.55
N PRO A 153 -6.23 6.08 11.45
CA PRO A 153 -6.44 7.22 12.35
C PRO A 153 -5.93 8.58 11.86
N LEU A 154 -5.32 8.68 10.68
CA LEU A 154 -4.82 9.95 10.18
C LEU A 154 -5.94 10.95 9.92
N ASN A 155 -5.69 12.20 10.29
CA ASN A 155 -6.58 13.32 10.01
C ASN A 155 -6.03 14.17 8.84
N LEU A 156 -6.80 15.17 8.42
CA LEU A 156 -6.42 16.05 7.30
C LEU A 156 -5.05 16.73 7.48
N LYS A 157 -4.68 17.13 8.70
CA LYS A 157 -3.38 17.77 8.96
C LYS A 157 -2.23 16.79 8.69
N ASP A 158 -2.40 15.53 9.08
CA ASP A 158 -1.41 14.48 8.81
C ASP A 158 -1.27 14.25 7.30
N ILE A 159 -2.38 14.19 6.57
CA ILE A 159 -2.34 14.04 5.10
C ILE A 159 -1.63 15.24 4.44
N GLN A 160 -1.90 16.47 4.91
CA GLN A 160 -1.21 17.67 4.43
C GLN A 160 0.29 17.63 4.71
N GLU A 161 0.69 17.18 5.90
CA GLU A 161 2.10 17.02 6.26
C GLU A 161 2.79 15.96 5.39
N LEU A 162 2.09 14.87 5.03
CA LEU A 162 2.60 13.87 4.10
C LEU A 162 2.80 14.45 2.69
N PHE A 163 1.91 15.33 2.23
CA PHE A 163 2.12 16.08 0.98
C PHE A 163 3.35 16.99 1.03
N LEU A 164 3.61 17.66 2.15
CA LEU A 164 4.82 18.47 2.32
C LEU A 164 6.10 17.62 2.22
N LEU A 165 6.11 16.44 2.85
CA LEU A 165 7.23 15.48 2.70
C LEU A 165 7.35 15.00 1.25
N THR A 166 6.24 14.67 0.61
CA THR A 166 6.21 14.20 -0.78
C THR A 166 6.78 15.25 -1.75
N GLN A 167 6.41 16.51 -1.57
CA GLN A 167 6.97 17.63 -2.34
C GLN A 167 8.44 17.89 -2.05
N LYS A 168 8.89 17.67 -0.81
CA LYS A 168 10.30 17.82 -0.43
C LYS A 168 11.21 16.79 -1.11
N TYR A 169 10.70 15.58 -1.35
CA TYR A 169 11.44 14.47 -1.96
C TYR A 169 10.83 14.09 -3.31
N GLU A 170 10.94 14.99 -4.29
CA GLU A 170 10.25 14.89 -5.60
C GLU A 170 10.59 13.62 -6.40
N ASN A 171 11.71 12.96 -6.11
CA ASN A 171 12.13 11.72 -6.77
C ASN A 171 11.58 10.44 -6.11
N VAL A 172 10.93 10.54 -4.95
CA VAL A 172 10.34 9.40 -4.23
C VAL A 172 8.85 9.33 -4.55
N PRO A 173 8.37 8.29 -5.26
CA PRO A 173 6.94 8.11 -5.45
C PRO A 173 6.24 7.79 -4.12
N VAL A 174 5.06 8.37 -3.88
CA VAL A 174 4.29 8.12 -2.65
C VAL A 174 2.89 7.69 -3.01
N ILE A 175 2.47 6.54 -2.49
CA ILE A 175 1.14 5.99 -2.66
C ILE A 175 0.33 6.29 -1.40
N TYR A 176 -0.74 7.07 -1.57
CA TYR A 176 -1.67 7.47 -0.53
C TYR A 176 -2.76 6.41 -0.40
N GLY A 177 -2.65 5.60 0.66
CA GLY A 177 -3.55 4.49 0.97
C GLY A 177 -4.98 4.93 1.10
N HIS A 178 -5.89 4.26 0.41
CA HIS A 178 -7.33 4.48 0.54
C HIS A 178 -7.81 5.89 0.16
N MET A 179 -7.10 6.54 -0.75
CA MET A 179 -7.36 7.91 -1.22
C MET A 179 -7.44 8.98 -0.12
N GLY A 180 -6.81 8.80 1.04
CA GLY A 180 -6.96 9.71 2.18
C GLY A 180 -8.24 9.53 2.98
N GLY A 181 -8.95 8.41 2.76
CA GLY A 181 -10.17 8.06 3.47
C GLY A 181 -11.24 9.13 3.42
N ILE A 182 -11.77 9.54 4.58
CA ILE A 182 -12.80 10.58 4.66
C ILE A 182 -12.33 11.97 4.17
N HIS A 183 -11.02 12.14 3.94
CA HIS A 183 -10.41 13.36 3.40
C HIS A 183 -10.09 13.26 1.89
N TRP A 184 -10.75 12.35 1.18
CA TRP A 184 -10.51 12.10 -0.24
C TRP A 184 -10.63 13.32 -1.14
N LEU A 185 -11.57 14.24 -0.87
CA LEU A 185 -11.71 15.47 -1.67
C LEU A 185 -10.45 16.33 -1.60
N GLN A 186 -9.92 16.54 -0.40
CA GLN A 186 -8.70 17.31 -0.19
C GLN A 186 -7.48 16.59 -0.75
N THR A 187 -7.44 15.26 -0.63
CA THR A 187 -6.34 14.43 -1.15
C THR A 187 -6.28 14.47 -2.68
N ILE A 188 -7.43 14.35 -3.36
CA ILE A 188 -7.55 14.49 -4.82
C ILE A 188 -7.20 15.91 -5.30
N GLU A 189 -7.45 16.94 -4.50
CA GLU A 189 -7.04 18.28 -4.88
C GLU A 189 -5.52 18.47 -4.76
N MET A 190 -4.93 18.09 -3.62
CA MET A 190 -3.49 18.27 -3.37
C MET A 190 -2.59 17.44 -4.30
N ILE A 191 -3.07 16.27 -4.73
CA ILE A 191 -2.29 15.40 -5.62
C ILE A 191 -2.14 15.97 -7.03
N LYS A 192 -3.04 16.86 -7.48
CA LYS A 192 -2.93 17.52 -8.79
C LYS A 192 -1.62 18.30 -8.92
N ASP A 193 -1.20 18.95 -7.83
CA ASP A 193 0.03 19.74 -7.76
C ASP A 193 1.26 18.94 -7.29
N THR A 194 1.07 17.69 -6.85
CA THR A 194 2.15 16.84 -6.29
C THR A 194 2.46 15.67 -7.22
N LYS A 195 3.40 15.85 -8.15
CA LYS A 195 3.61 14.98 -9.33
C LYS A 195 4.00 13.53 -8.99
N ASN A 196 4.71 13.33 -7.88
CA ASN A 196 5.18 12.03 -7.39
C ASN A 196 4.18 11.34 -6.45
N ALA A 197 3.00 11.90 -6.22
CA ALA A 197 1.96 11.28 -5.41
C ALA A 197 0.97 10.46 -6.27
N TYR A 198 0.54 9.33 -5.73
CA TYR A 198 -0.38 8.35 -6.31
C TYR A 198 -1.52 8.02 -5.35
N LEU A 199 -2.68 7.62 -5.87
CA LEU A 199 -3.84 7.19 -5.10
C LEU A 199 -3.99 5.68 -5.15
N ASP A 200 -4.04 5.06 -3.99
CA ASP A 200 -4.54 3.70 -3.82
C ASP A 200 -6.06 3.73 -3.62
N ILE A 201 -6.82 2.99 -4.42
CA ILE A 201 -8.30 3.05 -4.36
C ILE A 201 -8.93 2.12 -3.31
N SER A 202 -8.17 1.27 -2.65
CA SER A 202 -8.72 0.27 -1.72
C SER A 202 -9.47 0.93 -0.56
N ALA A 203 -10.34 0.18 0.12
CA ALA A 203 -11.17 0.68 1.21
C ALA A 203 -11.96 1.99 0.91
N PHE A 204 -12.29 2.24 -0.37
CA PHE A 204 -13.16 3.36 -0.72
C PHE A 204 -14.53 3.21 -0.03
N TYR A 205 -14.92 4.19 0.77
CA TYR A 205 -16.21 4.15 1.48
C TYR A 205 -17.37 4.75 0.66
N THR A 206 -17.06 5.43 -0.45
CA THR A 206 -18.04 6.02 -1.38
C THR A 206 -17.55 5.90 -2.81
N THR A 207 -18.44 5.53 -3.74
CA THR A 207 -18.08 5.43 -5.16
C THR A 207 -17.77 6.80 -5.79
N TYR A 208 -18.14 7.90 -5.14
CA TYR A 208 -17.75 9.25 -5.60
C TYR A 208 -16.25 9.49 -5.50
N SER A 209 -15.57 9.00 -4.46
CA SER A 209 -14.12 9.16 -4.33
C SER A 209 -13.39 8.37 -5.41
N LEU A 210 -13.83 7.14 -5.66
CA LEU A 210 -13.35 6.32 -6.78
C LEU A 210 -13.57 7.01 -8.13
N SER A 211 -14.81 7.44 -8.39
CA SER A 211 -15.18 8.05 -9.66
C SER A 211 -14.43 9.34 -9.94
N LEU A 212 -14.22 10.18 -8.92
CA LEU A 212 -13.51 11.44 -9.08
C LEU A 212 -12.01 11.20 -9.27
N SER A 213 -11.41 10.26 -8.54
CA SER A 213 -9.99 9.91 -8.69
C SER A 213 -9.68 9.42 -10.11
N ILE A 214 -10.47 8.48 -10.62
CA ILE A 214 -10.33 7.96 -11.99
C ILE A 214 -10.52 9.08 -13.03
N LYS A 215 -11.48 9.98 -12.82
CA LYS A 215 -11.79 11.04 -13.78
C LYS A 215 -10.71 12.12 -13.82
N GLU A 216 -10.23 12.56 -12.66
CA GLU A 216 -9.36 13.73 -12.54
C GLU A 216 -7.89 13.36 -12.64
N ILE A 217 -7.51 12.15 -12.20
CA ILE A 217 -6.10 11.72 -12.08
C ILE A 217 -5.95 10.24 -12.53
N PRO A 218 -6.40 9.87 -13.74
CA PRO A 218 -6.34 8.49 -14.21
C PRO A 218 -4.92 7.92 -14.28
N GLU A 219 -3.90 8.77 -14.42
CA GLU A 219 -2.48 8.39 -14.57
C GLU A 219 -1.75 8.12 -13.26
N ARG A 220 -2.35 8.48 -12.12
CA ARG A 220 -1.79 8.21 -10.79
C ARG A 220 -2.78 7.54 -9.84
N THR A 221 -3.90 7.04 -10.36
CA THR A 221 -4.87 6.20 -9.61
C THR A 221 -4.55 4.72 -9.83
N LEU A 222 -4.44 3.96 -8.74
CA LEU A 222 -4.00 2.57 -8.72
C LEU A 222 -5.14 1.65 -8.25
N PHE A 223 -5.43 0.62 -9.04
CA PHE A 223 -6.34 -0.44 -8.62
C PHE A 223 -5.75 -1.25 -7.48
N SER A 224 -6.51 -1.33 -6.39
CA SER A 224 -6.17 -2.14 -5.23
C SER A 224 -7.39 -2.68 -4.51
N SER A 225 -7.23 -3.84 -3.90
CA SER A 225 -8.30 -4.52 -3.16
C SER A 225 -8.22 -4.32 -1.65
N ASP A 226 -7.02 -4.21 -1.09
CA ASP A 226 -6.77 -4.39 0.35
C ASP A 226 -7.26 -5.75 0.87
N PHE A 227 -7.11 -6.81 0.06
CA PHE A 227 -7.44 -8.18 0.46
C PHE A 227 -6.56 -8.60 1.66
N PRO A 228 -7.10 -9.19 2.75
CA PRO A 228 -8.44 -9.80 2.88
C PRO A 228 -9.56 -8.88 3.39
N TYR A 229 -9.31 -7.58 3.56
CA TYR A 229 -10.31 -6.63 4.06
C TYR A 229 -11.29 -6.16 2.98
N GLY A 230 -10.78 -5.98 1.76
CA GLY A 230 -11.60 -5.78 0.56
C GLY A 230 -11.64 -7.02 -0.34
N ASP A 231 -12.49 -6.95 -1.37
CA ASP A 231 -12.71 -8.03 -2.33
C ASP A 231 -12.16 -7.61 -3.71
N PRO A 232 -11.15 -8.31 -4.25
CA PRO A 232 -10.54 -7.94 -5.53
C PRO A 232 -11.53 -7.92 -6.70
N TYR A 233 -12.48 -8.86 -6.74
CA TYR A 233 -13.49 -8.92 -7.80
C TYR A 233 -14.41 -7.71 -7.73
N LEU A 234 -14.94 -7.37 -6.54
CA LEU A 234 -15.83 -6.23 -6.36
C LEU A 234 -15.13 -4.90 -6.69
N ASN A 235 -13.89 -4.72 -6.23
CA ASN A 235 -13.12 -3.51 -6.53
C ASN A 235 -12.84 -3.40 -8.04
N LEU A 236 -12.52 -4.52 -8.71
CA LEU A 236 -12.33 -4.57 -10.17
C LEU A 236 -13.60 -4.17 -10.92
N GLN A 237 -14.77 -4.70 -10.50
CA GLN A 237 -16.05 -4.30 -11.11
C GLN A 237 -16.36 -2.82 -10.87
N ALA A 238 -16.05 -2.30 -9.67
CA ALA A 238 -16.24 -0.89 -9.36
C ALA A 238 -15.39 0.00 -10.29
N VAL A 239 -14.10 -0.30 -10.47
CA VAL A 239 -13.25 0.44 -11.43
C VAL A 239 -13.85 0.39 -12.84
N LYS A 240 -14.17 -0.80 -13.36
CA LYS A 240 -14.76 -0.96 -14.71
C LYS A 240 -16.05 -0.15 -14.89
N ARG A 241 -16.87 -0.05 -13.85
CA ARG A 241 -18.12 0.73 -13.89
C ARG A 241 -17.89 2.24 -13.91
N HIS A 242 -16.79 2.72 -13.34
CA HIS A 242 -16.47 4.14 -13.21
C HIS A 242 -15.47 4.67 -14.25
N THR A 243 -14.91 3.80 -15.09
CA THR A 243 -14.04 4.17 -16.22
C THR A 243 -14.86 4.49 -17.48
N SER A 244 -14.49 5.56 -18.19
CA SER A 244 -15.18 6.02 -19.40
C SER A 244 -14.64 5.41 -20.71
N SER A 245 -13.43 4.83 -20.69
CA SER A 245 -12.80 4.20 -21.85
C SER A 245 -11.94 3.01 -21.44
N GLY A 246 -11.66 2.12 -22.39
CA GLY A 246 -10.74 0.99 -22.19
C GLY A 246 -9.33 1.43 -21.82
N GLU A 247 -8.84 2.53 -22.39
CA GLU A 247 -7.51 3.09 -22.08
C GLU A 247 -7.40 3.52 -20.61
N VAL A 248 -8.42 4.21 -20.08
CA VAL A 248 -8.43 4.63 -18.67
C VAL A 248 -8.54 3.40 -17.77
N ALA A 249 -9.35 2.41 -18.14
CA ALA A 249 -9.44 1.16 -17.39
C ALA A 249 -8.10 0.41 -17.35
N ASP A 250 -7.45 0.19 -18.48
CA ASP A 250 -6.16 -0.53 -18.56
C ASP A 250 -5.07 0.18 -17.74
N ARG A 251 -5.09 1.51 -17.76
CA ARG A 251 -4.19 2.36 -16.99
C ARG A 251 -4.38 2.17 -15.48
N VAL A 252 -5.60 2.32 -14.98
CA VAL A 252 -5.92 2.21 -13.54
C VAL A 252 -5.76 0.77 -13.04
N LEU A 253 -6.21 -0.21 -13.82
CA LEU A 253 -6.26 -1.63 -13.43
C LEU A 253 -4.89 -2.32 -13.38
N GLY A 254 -3.84 -1.72 -13.93
CA GLY A 254 -2.51 -2.33 -13.87
C GLY A 254 -1.41 -1.53 -14.57
N GLY A 255 -1.75 -0.74 -15.59
CA GLY A 255 -0.76 0.04 -16.35
C GLY A 255 0.05 1.00 -15.48
N ASN A 256 -0.59 1.73 -14.57
CA ASN A 256 0.08 2.70 -13.70
C ASN A 256 1.06 2.02 -12.73
N ILE A 257 0.64 0.97 -12.03
CA ILE A 257 1.52 0.27 -11.08
C ILE A 257 2.62 -0.51 -11.80
N SER A 258 2.35 -1.09 -12.98
CA SER A 258 3.37 -1.71 -13.85
C SER A 258 4.46 -0.71 -14.24
N ASN A 259 4.06 0.48 -14.69
CA ASN A 259 5.00 1.56 -15.04
C ASN A 259 5.80 2.04 -13.82
N LEU A 260 5.14 2.19 -12.67
CA LEU A 260 5.77 2.69 -11.44
C LEU A 260 6.82 1.71 -10.88
N LEU A 261 6.55 0.40 -10.94
CA LEU A 261 7.42 -0.64 -10.38
C LEU A 261 8.37 -1.28 -11.41
N HIS A 262 8.23 -0.91 -12.69
CA HIS A 262 8.92 -1.51 -13.83
C HIS A 262 8.75 -3.04 -13.87
N ILE A 263 7.50 -3.50 -13.96
CA ILE A 263 7.11 -4.93 -13.96
C ILE A 263 6.14 -5.30 -15.06
#